data_AF-A0A161VIH7-F1
#
_entry.id   AF-A0A161VIH7-F1
#
_cell.length_a   1.000
_cell.length_b   1.000
_cell.length_c   1.000
_cell.angle_alpha   90.00
_cell.angle_beta   90.00
_cell.angle_gamma   90.00
#
_symmetry.space_group_name_H-M   'P 1'
#
loop_
_entity.id
_entity.type
_entity.pdbx_description
1 polymer ?
#
loop_
_entity_poly.entity_id
_entity_poly.type
_entity_poly.pdbx_seq_one_letter_code
_entity_poly.pdbx_strand_id
1 'polypeptide(L)'
;MRLINTNTLVIEAFSVEQTPQYAILSHTWDGNNEVSFQEWTTCDINPEVREKSGYLKVVNACSKARDDGLDYLWVDTNCIDKTSSAELSEAINSMFAWYEHAAVCIIYLADVEWEDGLIDKIHGHKSLPFQNSRWFTRGWTLQELLAPRKAFFFTKGWVEIGTKSELRFPVSKITGIDVTYLAENRKIWTASTAARMSWASKRHTTRYEDMAYCLLGIFDISMPLIYGEGSKAFLRLQEEIIKASDDQTIFCWTWDSEKIPDQWQSVLAPSPSVFSESSAFVATHRTLESTPYELTNVGMRIKLPVIAAINCLCAMLSVISTEDADPEQKRMMCLPLLEEDHIHRRCPLPGRPFPIHRLMICGVKEIYLLSKVPRNTADLMPLPYRHFFEYGFYINLIDESFSTSTNHQMVTSVDCLVPQYMQTTFSHVSRPTYSTVGFRSALTHGFGGLILRIKHLDETFSIFLSVSQRKGVLKWNCEVLDGRYTGHDIEAWRQEFKGQMDGEGAAPNCNFHTAMGSKRNSRILVALDREIRDEAGRALRVVYLVVAKVNGGSRMRDIFEKFQSSFDSQEEKRLFQ
;
A
#
# COMPACT_ATOMS: atom_id res chain seq x y z
N MET A 1 15.84 34.04 3.92
CA MET A 1 16.32 33.15 2.84
C MET A 1 17.56 33.75 2.20
N ARG A 2 18.53 32.95 1.73
CA ARG A 2 19.66 33.43 0.93
C ARG A 2 19.47 33.08 -0.55
N LEU A 3 19.96 33.93 -1.45
CA LEU A 3 19.91 33.75 -2.89
C LEU A 3 21.25 34.12 -3.52
N ILE A 4 21.62 33.47 -4.61
CA ILE A 4 22.78 33.81 -5.43
C ILE A 4 22.34 34.85 -6.46
N ASN A 5 23.00 36.00 -6.49
CA ASN A 5 22.85 36.97 -7.57
C ASN A 5 23.43 36.39 -8.86
N THR A 6 22.63 36.25 -9.91
CA THR A 6 23.01 35.52 -11.12
C THR A 6 24.03 36.28 -11.99
N ASN A 7 24.21 37.58 -11.75
CA ASN A 7 25.17 38.43 -12.44
C ASN A 7 26.53 38.47 -11.73
N THR A 8 26.53 38.57 -10.39
CA THR A 8 27.75 38.73 -9.59
C THR A 8 28.23 37.43 -8.93
N LEU A 9 27.37 36.40 -8.87
CA LEU A 9 27.57 35.13 -8.16
C LEU A 9 27.71 35.27 -6.63
N VAL A 10 27.44 36.46 -6.09
CA VAL A 10 27.48 36.74 -4.65
C VAL A 10 26.18 36.27 -3.99
N ILE A 11 26.29 35.74 -2.77
CA ILE A 11 25.13 35.35 -1.96
C ILE A 11 24.61 36.56 -1.19
N GLU A 12 23.32 36.85 -1.36
CA GLU A 12 22.59 37.92 -0.69
C GLU A 12 21.50 37.33 0.22
N ALA A 13 21.23 37.97 1.36
CA ALA A 13 20.25 37.52 2.34
C ALA A 13 19.00 38.42 2.33
N PHE A 14 17.84 37.80 2.29
CA PHE A 14 16.55 38.46 2.22
C PHE A 14 15.62 38.02 3.35
N SER A 15 14.85 38.97 3.88
CA SER A 15 13.68 38.69 4.71
C SER A 15 12.55 38.11 3.87
N VAL A 16 11.56 37.47 4.49
CA VAL A 16 10.40 36.88 3.79
C VAL A 16 9.65 37.95 2.99
N GLU A 17 9.47 39.14 3.56
CA GLU A 17 8.73 40.25 2.95
C GLU A 17 9.46 40.92 1.77
N GLN A 18 10.79 40.80 1.71
CA GLN A 18 11.64 41.45 0.72
C GLN A 18 12.28 40.45 -0.26
N THR A 19 11.79 39.22 -0.29
CA THR A 19 12.33 38.18 -1.17
C THR A 19 12.01 38.54 -2.63
N PRO A 20 13.02 38.75 -3.50
CA PRO A 20 12.79 39.03 -4.92
C PRO A 20 12.26 37.81 -5.66
N GLN A 21 11.87 37.95 -6.92
CA GLN A 21 11.64 36.76 -7.76
C GLN A 21 12.96 36.04 -8.01
N TYR A 22 12.93 34.70 -7.96
CA TYR A 22 14.10 33.86 -8.13
C TYR A 22 13.79 32.59 -8.92
N ALA A 23 14.81 32.08 -9.59
CA ALA A 23 14.84 30.71 -10.08
C ALA A 23 15.30 29.77 -8.95
N ILE A 24 14.94 28.50 -9.02
CA ILE A 24 15.39 27.48 -8.07
C ILE A 24 16.00 26.28 -8.81
N LEU A 25 17.14 25.78 -8.34
CA LEU A 25 17.79 24.60 -8.93
C LEU A 25 17.36 23.33 -8.21
N SER A 26 16.81 22.38 -8.97
CA SER A 26 16.59 20.99 -8.56
C SER A 26 17.65 20.10 -9.19
N HIS A 27 18.39 19.36 -8.37
CA HIS A 27 19.51 18.57 -8.88
C HIS A 27 19.87 17.42 -7.94
N THR A 28 20.80 16.56 -8.38
CA THR A 28 21.37 15.50 -7.54
C THR A 28 22.84 15.75 -7.26
N TRP A 29 23.25 15.52 -6.02
CA TRP A 29 24.60 15.82 -5.56
C TRP A 29 25.64 14.85 -6.13
N ASP A 30 26.77 15.37 -6.56
CA ASP A 30 27.95 14.63 -7.05
C ASP A 30 29.03 14.43 -5.97
N GLY A 31 28.61 14.04 -4.76
CA GLY A 31 29.52 13.78 -3.64
C GLY A 31 30.41 14.97 -3.28
N ASN A 32 31.74 14.76 -3.31
CA ASN A 32 32.74 15.77 -2.95
C ASN A 32 32.92 16.87 -4.00
N ASN A 33 32.32 16.72 -5.18
CA ASN A 33 32.35 17.73 -6.24
C ASN A 33 31.25 18.78 -6.08
N GLU A 34 30.37 18.65 -5.09
CA GLU A 34 29.46 19.73 -4.72
C GLU A 34 30.20 20.87 -4.01
N VAL A 35 29.63 22.07 -4.11
CA VAL A 35 30.15 23.27 -3.45
C VAL A 35 29.19 23.66 -2.34
N SER A 36 29.69 23.62 -1.10
CA SER A 36 28.96 24.09 0.08
C SER A 36 28.87 25.61 0.13
N PHE A 37 27.97 26.14 0.99
CA PHE A 37 27.90 27.57 1.31
C PHE A 37 29.26 28.17 1.69
N GLN A 38 30.02 27.46 2.54
CA GLN A 38 31.34 27.90 2.99
C GLN A 38 32.32 28.01 1.82
N GLU A 39 32.44 26.94 1.03
CA GLU A 39 33.36 26.90 -0.11
C GLU A 39 33.01 27.95 -1.17
N TRP A 40 31.71 28.18 -1.41
CA TRP A 40 31.24 29.21 -2.32
C TRP A 40 31.65 30.60 -1.85
N THR A 41 31.50 30.90 -0.56
CA THR A 41 31.83 32.20 0.02
C THR A 41 33.35 32.45 0.05
N THR A 42 34.16 31.38 0.06
CA THR A 42 35.63 31.46 0.07
C THR A 42 36.28 31.14 -1.27
N CYS A 43 35.53 31.10 -2.39
CA CYS A 43 36.04 30.64 -3.68
C CYS A 43 37.18 31.51 -4.26
N ASP A 44 37.29 32.76 -3.81
CA ASP A 44 38.38 33.66 -4.19
C ASP A 44 39.69 33.34 -3.45
N ILE A 45 39.58 32.74 -2.27
CA ILE A 45 40.71 32.32 -1.42
C ILE A 45 41.16 30.91 -1.81
N ASN A 46 40.22 30.04 -2.21
CA ASN A 46 40.49 28.68 -2.66
C ASN A 46 40.05 28.47 -4.12
N PRO A 47 40.91 28.77 -5.10
CA PRO A 47 40.56 28.69 -6.52
C PRO A 47 40.17 27.29 -7.00
N GLU A 48 40.65 26.23 -6.35
CA GLU A 48 40.34 24.83 -6.68
C GLU A 48 38.83 24.53 -6.57
N VAL A 49 38.10 25.30 -5.75
CA VAL A 49 36.63 25.21 -5.65
C VAL A 49 35.97 25.43 -7.01
N ARG A 50 36.53 26.30 -7.86
CA ARG A 50 35.99 26.62 -9.19
C ARG A 50 36.15 25.48 -10.20
N GLU A 51 37.03 24.52 -9.92
CA GLU A 51 37.24 23.33 -10.75
C GLU A 51 36.21 22.23 -10.48
N LYS A 52 35.48 22.32 -9.35
CA LYS A 52 34.45 21.36 -8.98
C LYS A 52 33.28 21.37 -9.97
N SER A 53 32.77 20.20 -10.35
CA SER A 53 31.61 20.08 -11.25
C SER A 53 30.37 20.77 -10.68
N GLY A 54 30.18 20.75 -9.37
CA GLY A 54 29.11 21.46 -8.67
C GLY A 54 29.18 22.98 -8.83
N TYR A 55 30.39 23.55 -8.91
CA TYR A 55 30.57 24.99 -9.15
C TYR A 55 30.04 25.38 -10.53
N LEU A 56 30.51 24.69 -11.57
CA LEU A 56 30.08 24.93 -12.95
C LEU A 56 28.58 24.73 -13.13
N LYS A 57 28.01 23.73 -12.44
CA LYS A 57 26.57 23.48 -12.44
C LYS A 57 25.78 24.69 -11.91
N VAL A 58 26.22 25.32 -10.82
CA VAL A 58 25.56 26.53 -10.26
C VAL A 58 25.73 27.72 -11.20
N VAL A 59 26.92 27.91 -11.79
CA VAL A 59 27.17 28.99 -12.77
C VAL A 59 26.26 28.85 -13.99
N ASN A 60 26.13 27.63 -14.53
CA ASN A 60 25.25 27.37 -15.67
C ASN A 60 23.78 27.55 -15.30
N ALA A 61 23.36 27.15 -14.09
CA ALA A 61 22.02 27.43 -13.58
C ALA A 61 21.76 28.95 -13.47
N CYS A 62 22.73 29.75 -13.04
CA CYS A 62 22.62 31.21 -13.04
C CYS A 62 22.46 31.74 -14.45
N SER A 63 23.16 31.16 -15.44
CA SER A 63 22.96 31.53 -16.85
C SER A 63 21.53 31.24 -17.31
N LYS A 64 20.98 30.07 -16.98
CA LYS A 64 19.59 29.72 -17.32
C LYS A 64 18.56 30.59 -16.63
N ALA A 65 18.78 30.93 -15.37
CA ALA A 65 17.93 31.91 -14.67
C ALA A 65 17.93 33.28 -15.37
N ARG A 66 19.09 33.74 -15.87
CA ARG A 66 19.18 35.01 -16.62
C ARG A 66 18.52 34.95 -18.00
N ASP A 67 18.58 33.81 -18.68
CA ASP A 67 17.85 33.60 -19.94
C ASP A 67 16.34 33.85 -19.74
N ASP A 68 15.82 33.55 -18.54
CA ASP A 68 14.44 33.81 -18.12
C ASP A 68 14.22 35.19 -17.44
N GLY A 69 15.24 36.05 -17.40
CA GLY A 69 15.17 37.39 -16.80
C GLY A 69 15.16 37.42 -15.28
N LEU A 70 15.68 36.37 -14.62
CA LEU A 70 15.74 36.26 -13.16
C LEU A 70 17.16 36.58 -12.65
N ASP A 71 17.25 37.62 -11.82
CA ASP A 71 18.51 38.10 -11.22
C ASP A 71 18.97 37.26 -10.02
N TYR A 72 18.14 36.33 -9.54
CA TYR A 72 18.43 35.53 -8.36
C TYR A 72 18.17 34.04 -8.59
N LEU A 73 19.05 33.21 -8.02
CA LEU A 73 18.96 31.75 -8.03
C LEU A 73 19.05 31.21 -6.60
N TRP A 74 18.18 30.27 -6.25
CA TRP A 74 18.31 29.46 -5.04
C TRP A 74 18.88 28.08 -5.35
N VAL A 75 19.84 27.63 -4.53
CA VAL A 75 20.45 26.29 -4.60
C VAL A 75 20.68 25.78 -3.18
N ASP A 76 20.19 24.58 -2.85
CA ASP A 76 20.24 23.99 -1.50
C ASP A 76 21.67 23.80 -0.96
N THR A 77 22.64 23.53 -1.84
CA THR A 77 24.05 23.37 -1.47
C THR A 77 24.73 24.67 -1.06
N ASN A 78 24.30 25.79 -1.63
CA ASN A 78 24.96 27.10 -1.50
C ASN A 78 24.16 28.07 -0.63
N CYS A 79 22.83 28.00 -0.65
CA CYS A 79 21.96 28.97 0.01
C CYS A 79 21.60 28.57 1.45
N ILE A 80 21.94 27.35 1.88
CA ILE A 80 21.73 26.85 3.25
C ILE A 80 23.09 26.63 3.91
N ASP A 81 23.30 27.28 5.05
CA ASP A 81 24.41 26.94 5.94
C ASP A 81 24.08 25.66 6.72
N LYS A 82 24.57 24.54 6.20
CA LYS A 82 24.38 23.22 6.80
C LYS A 82 25.16 23.02 8.11
N THR A 83 26.03 23.96 8.50
CA THR A 83 26.73 23.94 9.80
C THR A 83 25.87 24.53 10.92
N SER A 84 24.88 25.34 10.58
CA SER A 84 23.88 25.87 11.51
C SER A 84 22.68 24.94 11.58
N SER A 85 22.52 24.23 12.70
CA SER A 85 21.39 23.31 12.91
C SER A 85 20.04 24.03 12.92
N ALA A 86 20.00 25.25 13.44
CA ALA A 86 18.80 26.09 13.44
C ALA A 86 18.38 26.46 12.02
N GLU A 87 19.33 26.90 11.19
CA GLU A 87 19.08 27.26 9.80
C GLU A 87 18.70 26.04 8.96
N LEU A 88 19.40 24.92 9.13
CA LEU A 88 19.05 23.68 8.44
C LEU A 88 17.62 23.24 8.78
N SER A 89 17.21 23.37 10.04
CA SER A 89 15.86 23.05 10.48
C SER A 89 14.80 23.97 9.87
N GLU A 90 15.05 25.28 9.85
CA GLU A 90 14.19 26.26 9.20
C GLU A 90 14.08 25.98 7.69
N ALA A 91 15.20 25.70 7.05
CA ALA A 91 15.29 25.46 5.62
C ALA A 91 14.51 24.21 5.19
N ILE A 92 14.66 23.09 5.90
CA ILE A 92 13.95 21.86 5.58
C ILE A 92 12.43 22.02 5.77
N ASN A 93 11.99 22.70 6.83
CA ASN A 93 10.56 22.98 7.03
C ASN A 93 10.00 23.98 5.99
N SER A 94 10.85 24.81 5.37
CA SER A 94 10.45 25.82 4.40
C SER A 94 10.66 25.41 2.94
N MET A 95 11.37 24.30 2.69
CA MET A 95 11.87 23.96 1.35
C MET A 95 10.76 23.82 0.32
N PHE A 96 9.66 23.15 0.68
CA PHE A 96 8.51 23.02 -0.22
C PHE A 96 7.95 24.39 -0.62
N ALA A 97 7.78 25.30 0.35
CA ALA A 97 7.31 26.66 0.07
C ALA A 97 8.30 27.44 -0.79
N TRP A 98 9.61 27.24 -0.63
CA TRP A 98 10.62 27.87 -1.49
C TRP A 98 10.57 27.35 -2.93
N TYR A 99 10.30 26.06 -3.13
CA TYR A 99 10.07 25.52 -4.48
C TYR A 99 8.73 25.98 -5.07
N GLU A 100 7.68 26.08 -4.27
CA GLU A 100 6.36 26.55 -4.72
C GLU A 100 6.36 28.02 -5.15
N HIS A 101 7.08 28.89 -4.42
CA HIS A 101 7.16 30.32 -4.69
C HIS A 101 8.22 30.71 -5.74
N ALA A 102 9.08 29.78 -6.15
CA ALA A 102 10.05 30.04 -7.21
C ALA A 102 9.35 30.40 -8.53
N ALA A 103 9.88 31.38 -9.26
CA ALA A 103 9.33 31.78 -10.56
C ALA A 103 9.50 30.66 -11.60
N VAL A 104 10.67 30.00 -11.55
CA VAL A 104 11.04 28.86 -12.41
C VAL A 104 11.88 27.87 -11.60
N CYS A 105 11.58 26.58 -11.74
CA CYS A 105 12.44 25.50 -11.27
C CYS A 105 13.25 24.88 -12.43
N ILE A 106 14.56 24.94 -12.31
CA ILE A 106 15.50 24.33 -13.25
C ILE A 106 15.78 22.92 -12.75
N ILE A 107 15.32 21.88 -13.45
CA ILE A 107 15.60 20.48 -13.13
C ILE A 107 16.79 20.00 -13.96
N TYR A 108 17.93 19.78 -13.31
CA TYR A 108 19.16 19.34 -13.96
C TYR A 108 19.36 17.83 -13.85
N LEU A 109 19.33 17.13 -14.99
CA LEU A 109 19.56 15.70 -15.12
C LEU A 109 21.02 15.41 -15.49
N ALA A 110 21.88 15.27 -14.48
CA ALA A 110 23.32 15.10 -14.64
C ALA A 110 23.75 13.79 -15.36
N ASP A 111 22.85 12.84 -15.51
CA ASP A 111 23.06 11.52 -16.10
C ASP A 111 22.29 11.30 -17.41
N VAL A 112 21.71 12.35 -17.98
CA VAL A 112 21.05 12.32 -19.29
C VAL A 112 21.85 13.18 -20.26
N GLU A 113 22.48 12.53 -21.24
CA GLU A 113 23.19 13.21 -22.33
C GLU A 113 22.22 13.60 -23.45
N TRP A 114 22.53 14.67 -24.19
CA TRP A 114 21.77 15.05 -25.37
C TRP A 114 22.10 14.15 -26.57
N GLU A 115 21.08 13.75 -27.31
CA GLU A 115 21.22 13.02 -28.58
C GLU A 115 20.08 13.40 -29.54
N ASP A 116 20.31 13.23 -30.84
CA ASP A 116 19.27 13.50 -31.84
C ASP A 116 18.06 12.58 -31.63
N GLY A 117 16.87 13.19 -31.64
CA GLY A 117 15.61 12.49 -31.37
C GLY A 117 15.39 12.10 -29.91
N LEU A 118 16.17 12.63 -28.94
CA LEU A 118 15.99 12.35 -27.51
C LEU A 118 14.55 12.62 -27.04
N ILE A 119 13.96 13.74 -27.44
CA ILE A 119 12.60 14.14 -27.06
C ILE A 119 11.58 13.09 -27.53
N ASP A 120 11.67 12.66 -28.79
CA ASP A 120 10.79 11.60 -29.34
C ASP A 120 10.98 10.27 -28.60
N LYS A 121 12.22 9.92 -28.23
CA LYS A 121 12.51 8.73 -27.42
C LYS A 121 11.92 8.86 -26.01
N ILE A 122 11.92 10.05 -25.41
CA ILE A 122 11.33 10.29 -24.08
C ILE A 122 9.81 10.15 -24.14
N HIS A 123 9.15 10.82 -25.10
CA HIS A 123 7.70 10.71 -25.29
C HIS A 123 7.26 9.29 -25.69
N GLY A 124 8.09 8.58 -26.47
CA GLY A 124 7.87 7.17 -26.80
C GLY A 124 8.20 6.19 -25.68
N HIS A 125 8.67 6.65 -24.51
CA HIS A 125 9.14 5.83 -23.38
C HIS A 125 10.27 4.85 -23.75
N LYS A 126 11.14 5.24 -24.68
CA LYS A 126 12.28 4.46 -25.17
C LYS A 126 13.63 4.95 -24.64
N SER A 127 13.70 6.15 -24.09
CA SER A 127 14.93 6.67 -23.47
C SER A 127 15.16 6.02 -22.10
N LEU A 128 16.08 5.04 -22.03
CA LEU A 128 16.51 4.43 -20.78
C LEU A 128 17.29 5.40 -19.88
N PRO A 129 18.21 6.25 -20.38
CA PRO A 129 18.92 7.21 -19.53
C PRO A 129 17.97 8.16 -18.80
N PHE A 130 16.94 8.66 -19.49
CA PHE A 130 15.92 9.50 -18.84
C PHE A 130 15.12 8.72 -17.79
N GLN A 131 14.62 7.53 -18.15
CA GLN A 131 13.82 6.70 -17.23
C GLN A 131 14.58 6.27 -15.97
N ASN A 132 15.87 5.99 -16.11
CA ASN A 132 16.73 5.53 -15.04
C ASN A 132 17.52 6.65 -14.38
N SER A 133 17.24 7.92 -14.70
CA SER A 133 17.94 9.04 -14.10
C SER A 133 17.80 8.98 -12.58
N ARG A 134 18.93 9.11 -11.89
CA ARG A 134 19.02 9.14 -10.42
C ARG A 134 18.18 10.27 -9.80
N TRP A 135 17.83 11.29 -10.59
CA TRP A 135 16.93 12.34 -10.17
C TRP A 135 15.55 11.81 -9.79
N PHE A 136 15.00 10.82 -10.51
CA PHE A 136 13.68 10.26 -10.19
C PHE A 136 13.67 9.36 -8.94
N THR A 137 14.83 8.89 -8.48
CA THR A 137 14.97 8.00 -7.32
C THR A 137 15.53 8.70 -6.09
N ARG A 138 15.88 10.00 -6.16
CA ARG A 138 16.29 10.78 -4.98
C ARG A 138 15.06 11.19 -4.14
N GLY A 139 15.15 11.12 -2.81
CA GLY A 139 14.03 11.50 -1.92
C GLY A 139 13.56 12.94 -2.11
N TRP A 140 14.47 13.89 -1.93
CA TRP A 140 14.21 15.33 -1.98
C TRP A 140 13.59 15.82 -3.29
N THR A 141 13.95 15.23 -4.43
CA THR A 141 13.46 15.67 -5.74
C THR A 141 11.96 15.43 -5.95
N LEU A 142 11.26 14.72 -5.04
CA LEU A 142 9.81 14.59 -5.09
C LEU A 142 9.09 15.91 -4.88
N GLN A 143 9.46 16.64 -3.82
CA GLN A 143 8.90 17.97 -3.58
C GLN A 143 9.40 18.97 -4.62
N GLU A 144 10.62 18.80 -5.12
CA GLU A 144 11.18 19.65 -6.19
C GLU A 144 10.45 19.45 -7.52
N LEU A 145 9.83 18.28 -7.74
CA LEU A 145 8.95 18.02 -8.88
C LEU A 145 7.56 18.62 -8.69
N LEU A 146 7.00 18.47 -7.49
CA LEU A 146 5.58 18.69 -7.23
C LEU A 146 5.25 20.12 -6.78
N ALA A 147 6.14 20.78 -6.05
CA ALA A 147 5.91 22.11 -5.52
C ALA A 147 5.94 23.23 -6.58
N PRO A 148 6.93 23.28 -7.50
CA PRO A 148 7.03 24.40 -8.44
C PRO A 148 5.92 24.39 -9.48
N ARG A 149 5.40 25.58 -9.81
CA ARG A 149 4.40 25.77 -10.87
C ARG A 149 4.97 25.69 -12.29
N LYS A 150 6.21 26.10 -12.45
CA LYS A 150 6.95 26.05 -13.71
C LYS A 150 8.26 25.33 -13.47
N ALA A 151 8.47 24.22 -14.16
CA ALA A 151 9.70 23.48 -14.09
C ALA A 151 10.16 23.01 -15.47
N PHE A 152 11.45 23.16 -15.75
CA PHE A 152 12.08 22.84 -17.02
C PHE A 152 13.16 21.80 -16.81
N PHE A 153 13.14 20.74 -17.61
CA PHE A 153 14.13 19.67 -17.54
C PHE A 153 15.29 19.98 -18.48
N PHE A 154 16.51 19.90 -17.96
CA PHE A 154 17.75 20.08 -18.72
C PHE A 154 18.60 18.82 -18.65
N THR A 155 19.23 18.49 -19.77
CA THR A 155 20.27 17.45 -19.85
C THR A 155 21.54 17.89 -19.13
N LYS A 156 22.49 16.97 -18.99
CA LYS A 156 23.85 17.25 -18.49
C LYS A 156 24.56 18.36 -19.31
N GLY A 157 24.27 18.42 -20.61
CA GLY A 157 24.77 19.46 -21.52
C GLY A 157 24.02 20.80 -21.45
N TRP A 158 23.12 20.99 -20.48
CA TRP A 158 22.28 22.19 -20.35
C TRP A 158 21.36 22.46 -21.54
N VAL A 159 21.00 21.40 -22.28
CA VAL A 159 20.00 21.45 -23.34
C VAL A 159 18.63 21.15 -22.74
N GLU A 160 17.66 22.02 -23.00
CA GLU A 160 16.28 21.85 -22.56
C GLU A 160 15.62 20.65 -23.24
N ILE A 161 15.00 19.80 -22.43
CA ILE A 161 14.23 18.63 -22.86
C ILE A 161 12.74 18.99 -23.00
N GLY A 162 12.26 19.87 -22.12
CA GLY A 162 10.89 20.35 -22.07
C GLY A 162 10.43 20.63 -20.64
N THR A 163 9.21 21.15 -20.53
CA THR A 163 8.57 21.48 -19.26
C THR A 163 7.99 20.26 -18.54
N LYS A 164 7.76 20.38 -17.23
CA LYS A 164 7.00 19.41 -16.43
C LYS A 164 5.63 19.07 -17.06
N SER A 165 4.96 20.07 -17.61
CA SER A 165 3.66 19.91 -18.27
C SER A 165 3.74 19.11 -19.57
N GLU A 166 4.77 19.31 -20.39
CA GLU A 166 5.00 18.56 -21.64
C GLU A 166 5.44 17.12 -21.33
N LEU A 167 6.29 16.94 -20.32
CA LEU A 167 6.84 15.65 -19.92
C LEU A 167 5.94 14.86 -18.95
N ARG A 168 4.70 15.33 -18.68
CA ARG A 168 3.80 14.72 -17.70
C ARG A 168 3.55 13.22 -17.90
N PHE A 169 3.42 12.75 -19.15
CA PHE A 169 3.17 11.32 -19.43
C PHE A 169 4.43 10.46 -19.18
N PRO A 170 5.62 10.79 -19.73
CA PRO A 170 6.87 10.14 -19.35
C PRO A 170 7.13 10.13 -17.84
N VAL A 171 6.99 11.28 -17.17
CA VAL A 171 7.25 11.42 -15.74
C VAL A 171 6.23 10.63 -14.91
N SER A 172 4.94 10.64 -15.29
CA SER A 172 3.90 9.84 -14.64
C SER A 172 4.22 8.34 -14.68
N LYS A 173 4.68 7.83 -15.84
CA LYS A 173 5.04 6.41 -15.98
C LYS A 173 6.21 6.00 -15.06
N ILE A 174 7.19 6.88 -14.87
CA ILE A 174 8.35 6.62 -14.01
C ILE A 174 7.96 6.67 -12.53
N THR A 175 7.27 7.74 -12.14
CA THR A 175 7.01 8.11 -10.74
C THR A 175 5.74 7.49 -10.16
N GLY A 176 4.78 7.09 -11.01
CA GLY A 176 3.44 6.68 -10.58
C GLY A 176 2.53 7.84 -10.17
N ILE A 177 2.97 9.09 -10.35
CA ILE A 177 2.17 10.28 -10.06
C ILE A 177 1.17 10.48 -11.19
N ASP A 178 -0.11 10.63 -10.87
CA ASP A 178 -1.14 10.89 -11.89
C ASP A 178 -0.87 12.20 -12.63
N VAL A 179 -1.09 12.18 -13.95
CA VAL A 179 -0.80 13.33 -14.84
C VAL A 179 -1.56 14.60 -14.45
N THR A 180 -2.68 14.49 -13.74
CA THR A 180 -3.46 15.65 -13.27
C THR A 180 -2.75 16.42 -12.16
N TYR A 181 -1.91 15.78 -11.35
CA TYR A 181 -1.07 16.47 -10.37
C TYR A 181 0.16 17.10 -11.03
N LEU A 182 0.76 16.41 -12.02
CA LEU A 182 1.92 16.93 -12.77
C LEU A 182 1.57 18.13 -13.66
N ALA A 183 0.35 18.16 -14.20
CA ALA A 183 -0.18 19.26 -14.99
C ALA A 183 -0.85 20.36 -14.15
N GLU A 184 -0.83 20.26 -12.82
CA GLU A 184 -1.44 21.23 -11.88
C GLU A 184 -2.96 21.42 -12.02
N ASN A 185 -3.64 20.47 -12.67
CA ASN A 185 -5.10 20.43 -12.70
C ASN A 185 -5.69 20.13 -11.32
N ARG A 186 -4.91 19.51 -10.44
CA ARG A 186 -5.26 19.19 -9.05
C ARG A 186 -4.12 19.55 -8.10
N LYS A 187 -4.48 20.04 -6.92
CA LYS A 187 -3.52 20.25 -5.83
C LYS A 187 -3.07 18.91 -5.25
N ILE A 188 -1.80 18.76 -4.92
CA ILE A 188 -1.26 17.49 -4.42
C ILE A 188 -1.93 17.02 -3.11
N TRP A 189 -2.37 17.95 -2.26
CA TRP A 189 -3.01 17.63 -0.98
C TRP A 189 -4.45 17.10 -1.13
N THR A 190 -5.03 17.11 -2.34
CA THR A 190 -6.30 16.41 -2.60
C THR A 190 -6.08 14.91 -2.87
N ALA A 191 -4.84 14.48 -3.08
CA ALA A 191 -4.51 13.07 -3.18
C ALA A 191 -4.57 12.42 -1.79
N SER A 192 -4.96 11.16 -1.76
CA SER A 192 -4.96 10.38 -0.51
C SER A 192 -3.55 10.28 0.08
N THR A 193 -3.48 10.07 1.40
CA THR A 193 -2.22 9.81 2.10
C THR A 193 -1.48 8.62 1.50
N ALA A 194 -2.19 7.54 1.15
CA ALA A 194 -1.60 6.40 0.44
C ALA A 194 -1.01 6.77 -0.93
N ALA A 195 -1.70 7.59 -1.73
CA ALA A 195 -1.18 8.04 -3.02
C ALA A 195 0.08 8.88 -2.85
N ARG A 196 0.07 9.84 -1.92
CA ARG A 196 1.24 10.67 -1.61
C ARG A 196 2.44 9.83 -1.12
N MET A 197 2.20 8.83 -0.27
CA MET A 197 3.24 7.88 0.14
C MET A 197 3.76 7.05 -1.03
N SER A 198 2.89 6.62 -1.95
CA SER A 198 3.29 5.83 -3.13
C SER A 198 4.23 6.58 -4.06
N TRP A 199 4.11 7.91 -4.17
CA TRP A 199 5.00 8.73 -4.99
C TRP A 199 6.45 8.74 -4.46
N ALA A 200 6.62 8.41 -3.17
CA ALA A 200 7.92 8.28 -2.52
C ALA A 200 8.45 6.85 -2.47
N SER A 201 7.66 5.85 -2.87
CA SER A 201 7.96 4.43 -2.61
C SER A 201 9.23 3.91 -3.29
N LYS A 202 9.62 4.51 -4.42
CA LYS A 202 10.82 4.16 -5.20
C LYS A 202 12.00 5.11 -4.96
N ARG A 203 11.89 5.98 -3.95
CA ARG A 203 12.90 7.01 -3.67
C ARG A 203 13.79 6.61 -2.51
N HIS A 204 15.01 7.11 -2.51
CA HIS A 204 16.06 6.80 -1.56
C HIS A 204 16.74 8.08 -1.05
N THR A 205 17.11 8.05 0.22
CA THR A 205 17.83 9.13 0.90
C THR A 205 19.15 8.62 1.46
N THR A 206 20.12 9.51 1.62
CA THR A 206 21.43 9.14 2.17
C THR A 206 21.35 8.95 3.69
N ARG A 207 20.63 9.84 4.39
CA ARG A 207 20.30 9.68 5.81
C ARG A 207 18.93 9.02 5.93
N TYR A 208 18.77 8.16 6.93
CA TYR A 208 17.51 7.45 7.17
C TYR A 208 16.37 8.43 7.48
N GLU A 209 16.66 9.47 8.25
CA GLU A 209 15.67 10.46 8.70
C GLU A 209 15.16 11.34 7.56
N ASP A 210 16.02 11.59 6.56
CA ASP A 210 15.66 12.42 5.40
C ASP A 210 14.50 11.80 4.60
N MET A 211 14.24 10.49 4.72
CA MET A 211 13.07 9.86 4.10
C MET A 211 11.75 10.43 4.66
N ALA A 212 11.75 10.82 5.93
CA ALA A 212 10.63 11.51 6.53
C ALA A 212 10.64 13.01 6.17
N TYR A 213 11.81 13.64 6.30
CA TYR A 213 11.93 15.09 6.15
C TYR A 213 11.67 15.59 4.73
N CYS A 214 12.01 14.79 3.70
CA CYS A 214 11.72 15.14 2.31
C CYS A 214 10.22 15.08 1.95
N LEU A 215 9.37 14.60 2.86
CA LEU A 215 7.92 14.47 2.66
C LEU A 215 7.11 15.53 3.42
N LEU A 216 7.75 16.36 4.25
CA LEU A 216 7.07 17.35 5.11
C LEU A 216 6.12 18.25 4.31
N GLY A 217 6.60 18.86 3.23
CA GLY A 217 5.75 19.71 2.39
C GLY A 217 4.68 18.95 1.58
N ILE A 218 4.95 17.71 1.18
CA ILE A 218 3.96 16.85 0.50
C ILE A 218 2.76 16.56 1.42
N PHE A 219 3.02 16.46 2.73
CA PHE A 219 2.00 16.22 3.74
C PHE A 219 1.49 17.49 4.45
N ASP A 220 2.08 18.65 4.17
CA ASP A 220 1.82 19.91 4.88
C ASP A 220 2.02 19.78 6.40
N ILE A 221 3.16 19.19 6.78
CA ILE A 221 3.54 18.93 8.17
C ILE A 221 4.81 19.71 8.51
N SER A 222 4.86 20.29 9.70
CA SER A 222 6.09 20.78 10.31
C SER A 222 6.39 19.99 11.58
N MET A 223 7.65 19.59 11.76
CA MET A 223 8.10 18.87 12.96
C MET A 223 9.60 19.12 13.22
N PRO A 224 10.06 18.99 14.48
CA PRO A 224 11.48 19.13 14.81
C PRO A 224 12.34 18.09 14.09
N LEU A 225 13.52 18.49 13.59
CA LEU A 225 14.46 17.56 12.95
C LEU A 225 15.43 16.98 13.97
N ILE A 226 15.41 15.66 14.12
CA ILE A 226 16.25 14.93 15.07
C ILE A 226 17.12 13.97 14.27
N TYR A 227 18.30 14.41 13.83
CA TYR A 227 19.27 13.52 13.20
C TYR A 227 19.88 12.57 14.23
N GLY A 228 19.94 11.27 13.91
CA GLY A 228 20.35 10.20 14.82
C GLY A 228 19.18 9.35 15.35
N GLU A 229 17.92 9.70 15.06
CA GLU A 229 16.76 8.88 15.44
C GLU A 229 16.51 7.69 14.50
N GLY A 230 17.14 7.66 13.32
CA GLY A 230 17.03 6.61 12.33
C GLY A 230 15.63 6.52 11.71
N SER A 231 15.14 5.29 11.51
CA SER A 231 13.81 5.03 10.93
C SER A 231 12.63 5.53 11.79
N LYS A 232 12.88 5.92 13.04
CA LYS A 232 11.86 6.51 13.92
C LYS A 232 11.31 7.83 13.38
N ALA A 233 12.11 8.57 12.61
CA ALA A 233 11.66 9.81 11.96
C ALA A 233 10.42 9.58 11.09
N PHE A 234 10.37 8.46 10.36
CA PHE A 234 9.24 8.14 9.47
C PHE A 234 7.98 7.72 10.23
N LEU A 235 8.13 7.04 11.38
CA LEU A 235 6.99 6.81 12.28
C LEU A 235 6.46 8.13 12.84
N ARG A 236 7.36 9.03 13.24
CA ARG A 236 7.01 10.34 13.80
C ARG A 236 6.31 11.22 12.76
N LEU A 237 6.72 11.16 11.48
CA LEU A 237 5.98 11.77 10.37
C LEU A 237 4.54 11.25 10.28
N GLN A 238 4.35 9.93 10.31
CA GLN A 238 3.00 9.34 10.28
C GLN A 238 2.16 9.75 11.48
N GLU A 239 2.76 9.87 12.68
CA GLU A 239 2.08 10.40 13.87
C GLU A 239 1.61 11.86 13.67
N GLU A 240 2.44 12.72 13.07
CA GLU A 240 2.04 14.10 12.75
C GLU A 240 0.96 14.16 11.65
N ILE A 241 1.03 13.31 10.62
CA ILE A 241 -0.02 13.18 9.60
C ILE A 241 -1.36 12.81 10.25
N ILE A 242 -1.35 11.86 11.19
CA ILE A 242 -2.54 11.40 11.91
C ILE A 242 -3.13 12.49 12.80
N LYS A 243 -2.31 13.39 13.35
CA LYS A 243 -2.81 14.55 14.10
C LYS A 243 -3.48 15.58 13.20
N ALA A 244 -3.02 15.73 11.96
CA ALA A 244 -3.49 16.73 11.01
C ALA A 244 -4.61 16.23 10.07
N SER A 245 -4.72 14.92 9.85
CA SER A 245 -5.59 14.30 8.85
C SER A 245 -6.31 13.08 9.39
N ASP A 246 -7.55 12.89 8.97
CA ASP A 246 -8.38 11.71 9.23
C ASP A 246 -8.34 10.67 8.08
N ASP A 247 -7.42 10.83 7.12
CA ASP A 247 -7.33 9.95 5.96
C ASP A 247 -6.84 8.55 6.33
N GLN A 248 -7.78 7.59 6.40
CA GLN A 248 -7.52 6.18 6.75
C GLN A 248 -6.69 5.43 5.71
N THR A 249 -6.40 6.02 4.55
CA THR A 249 -5.49 5.42 3.57
C THR A 249 -4.05 5.32 4.09
N ILE A 250 -3.70 6.01 5.18
CA ILE A 250 -2.41 5.82 5.87
C ILE A 250 -2.17 4.36 6.31
N PHE A 251 -3.23 3.59 6.55
CA PHE A 251 -3.13 2.17 6.91
C PHE A 251 -3.02 1.25 5.68
N CYS A 252 -3.16 1.79 4.47
CA CYS A 252 -3.30 1.02 3.24
C CYS A 252 -1.97 0.72 2.52
N TRP A 253 -0.92 0.41 3.27
CA TRP A 253 0.33 -0.16 2.76
C TRP A 253 0.25 -1.69 2.62
N THR A 254 1.25 -2.35 2.04
CA THR A 254 1.30 -3.82 1.87
C THR A 254 2.35 -4.46 2.79
N TRP A 255 1.97 -5.53 3.49
CA TRP A 255 2.92 -6.33 4.27
C TRP A 255 3.78 -7.20 3.33
N ASP A 256 4.98 -6.72 3.07
CA ASP A 256 6.01 -7.40 2.28
C ASP A 256 7.16 -7.81 3.20
N SER A 257 7.31 -9.12 3.42
CA SER A 257 8.33 -9.67 4.33
C SER A 257 9.76 -9.36 3.91
N GLU A 258 10.01 -9.02 2.63
CA GLU A 258 11.35 -8.63 2.17
C GLU A 258 11.68 -7.17 2.50
N LYS A 259 10.67 -6.32 2.71
CA LYS A 259 10.83 -4.87 2.95
C LYS A 259 10.60 -4.47 4.40
N ILE A 260 10.04 -5.35 5.21
CA ILE A 260 9.61 -5.06 6.57
C ILE A 260 10.57 -5.72 7.56
N PRO A 261 11.04 -5.00 8.60
CA PRO A 261 11.84 -5.61 9.65
C PRO A 261 11.07 -6.74 10.34
N ASP A 262 11.72 -7.87 10.64
CA ASP A 262 11.06 -9.05 11.23
C ASP A 262 10.26 -8.72 12.50
N GLN A 263 10.77 -7.80 13.33
CA GLN A 263 10.16 -7.40 14.60
C GLN A 263 9.09 -6.30 14.44
N TRP A 264 8.68 -5.97 13.22
CA TRP A 264 7.69 -4.92 13.01
C TRP A 264 6.33 -5.35 13.53
N GLN A 265 5.75 -4.54 14.41
CA GLN A 265 4.43 -4.79 15.00
C GLN A 265 3.50 -3.58 14.88
N SER A 266 4.01 -2.45 14.38
CA SER A 266 3.21 -1.24 14.25
C SER A 266 2.17 -1.39 13.14
N VAL A 267 1.00 -0.80 13.35
CA VAL A 267 0.00 -0.59 12.29
C VAL A 267 0.48 0.42 11.24
N LEU A 268 1.39 1.32 11.65
CA LEU A 268 2.04 2.29 10.77
C LEU A 268 3.16 1.63 9.98
N ALA A 269 3.42 2.18 8.79
CA ALA A 269 4.39 1.61 7.86
C ALA A 269 5.83 1.89 8.31
N PRO A 270 6.79 0.99 8.01
CA PRO A 270 8.20 1.22 8.31
C PRO A 270 8.88 2.20 7.36
N SER A 271 8.38 2.35 6.13
CA SER A 271 8.89 3.28 5.13
C SER A 271 7.85 3.51 4.01
N PRO A 272 8.05 4.49 3.11
CA PRO A 272 7.18 4.65 1.94
C PRO A 272 7.22 3.48 0.94
N SER A 273 8.25 2.63 0.97
CA SER A 273 8.43 1.57 -0.03
C SER A 273 7.30 0.54 -0.05
N VAL A 274 6.65 0.31 1.10
CA VAL A 274 5.49 -0.58 1.24
C VAL A 274 4.18 0.01 0.70
N PHE A 275 4.19 1.26 0.24
CA PHE A 275 3.05 1.91 -0.43
C PHE A 275 3.11 1.84 -1.97
N SER A 276 4.04 1.06 -2.55
CA SER A 276 4.22 1.02 -4.01
C SER A 276 2.98 0.63 -4.81
N GLU A 277 2.03 -0.07 -4.18
CA GLU A 277 0.75 -0.51 -4.78
C GLU A 277 -0.47 0.17 -4.13
N SER A 278 -0.26 1.31 -3.49
CA SER A 278 -1.28 1.96 -2.67
C SER A 278 -1.90 3.20 -3.32
N SER A 279 -1.48 3.56 -4.54
CA SER A 279 -1.96 4.76 -5.24
C SER A 279 -3.45 4.75 -5.57
N ALA A 280 -4.05 3.56 -5.72
CA ALA A 280 -5.47 3.38 -6.02
C ALA A 280 -6.39 3.54 -4.80
N PHE A 281 -5.85 3.59 -3.58
CA PHE A 281 -6.67 3.75 -2.37
C PHE A 281 -7.10 5.20 -2.20
N VAL A 282 -8.42 5.40 -2.11
CA VAL A 282 -9.04 6.72 -1.99
C VAL A 282 -9.88 6.76 -0.72
N ALA A 283 -9.69 7.80 0.07
CA ALA A 283 -10.51 8.06 1.25
C ALA A 283 -11.95 8.39 0.84
N THR A 284 -12.91 7.90 1.60
CA THR A 284 -14.33 8.20 1.43
C THR A 284 -14.85 9.04 2.59
N HIS A 285 -16.01 9.67 2.40
CA HIS A 285 -16.65 10.44 3.47
C HIS A 285 -16.90 9.56 4.70
N ARG A 286 -16.63 10.14 5.88
CA ARG A 286 -16.84 9.49 7.18
C ARG A 286 -18.24 8.88 7.26
N THR A 287 -18.31 7.70 7.86
CA THR A 287 -19.55 7.27 8.52
C THR A 287 -19.77 8.15 9.75
N LEU A 288 -21.03 8.46 10.10
CA LEU A 288 -21.39 9.29 11.27
C LEU A 288 -20.80 8.80 12.62
N GLU A 289 -20.18 7.62 12.65
CA GLU A 289 -19.72 6.92 13.84
C GLU A 289 -18.19 6.88 14.01
N SER A 290 -17.40 7.40 13.06
CA SER A 290 -15.93 7.46 13.17
C SER A 290 -15.47 8.66 14.01
N THR A 291 -14.80 8.40 15.13
CA THR A 291 -14.18 9.44 15.98
C THR A 291 -12.81 9.86 15.44
N PRO A 292 -12.32 11.07 15.78
CA PRO A 292 -10.94 11.48 15.51
C PRO A 292 -9.91 10.50 16.09
N TYR A 293 -8.73 10.44 15.49
CA TYR A 293 -7.60 9.67 16.01
C TYR A 293 -7.06 10.30 17.28
N GLU A 294 -6.71 9.49 18.27
CA GLU A 294 -6.00 9.96 19.45
C GLU A 294 -4.78 9.09 19.73
N LEU A 295 -3.60 9.70 19.75
CA LEU A 295 -2.37 9.03 20.19
C LEU A 295 -2.33 9.03 21.71
N THR A 296 -2.40 7.85 22.31
CA THR A 296 -2.30 7.63 23.75
C THR A 296 -0.98 6.93 24.11
N ASN A 297 -0.67 6.81 25.40
CA ASN A 297 0.46 6.02 25.87
C ASN A 297 0.28 4.50 25.67
N VAL A 298 -0.95 4.03 25.41
CA VAL A 298 -1.28 2.62 25.09
C VAL A 298 -1.12 2.34 23.59
N GLY A 299 -1.40 3.34 22.76
CA GLY A 299 -1.41 3.23 21.31
C GLY A 299 -2.34 4.27 20.68
N MET A 300 -2.61 4.15 19.39
CA MET A 300 -3.56 5.01 18.69
C MET A 300 -4.98 4.50 18.91
N ARG A 301 -5.79 5.29 19.61
CA ARG A 301 -7.21 5.03 19.83
C ARG A 301 -8.01 5.46 18.60
N ILE A 302 -8.85 4.56 18.10
CA ILE A 302 -9.70 4.78 16.93
C ILE A 302 -11.01 4.02 17.06
N LYS A 303 -12.11 4.60 16.57
CA LYS A 303 -13.41 3.94 16.50
C LYS A 303 -13.73 3.53 15.06
N LEU A 304 -13.82 2.23 14.79
CA LEU A 304 -14.03 1.67 13.46
C LEU A 304 -15.15 0.62 13.42
N PRO A 305 -15.86 0.49 12.29
CA PRO A 305 -16.64 -0.70 12.00
C PRO A 305 -15.72 -1.91 11.92
N VAL A 306 -16.13 -3.02 12.55
CA VAL A 306 -15.31 -4.22 12.63
C VAL A 306 -16.11 -5.47 12.28
N ILE A 307 -15.38 -6.48 11.83
CA ILE A 307 -15.88 -7.82 11.56
C ILE A 307 -15.08 -8.77 12.45
N ALA A 308 -15.79 -9.56 13.25
CA ALA A 308 -15.15 -10.61 14.04
C ALA A 308 -14.79 -11.78 13.12
N ALA A 309 -13.50 -12.11 13.06
CA ALA A 309 -13.03 -13.32 12.41
C ALA A 309 -12.41 -14.26 13.45
N ILE A 310 -12.26 -15.55 13.10
CA ILE A 310 -11.60 -16.50 13.99
C ILE A 310 -10.17 -15.99 14.26
N ASN A 311 -9.92 -15.56 15.49
CA ASN A 311 -8.63 -15.11 16.02
C ASN A 311 -8.07 -13.79 15.44
N CYS A 312 -8.88 -12.99 14.77
CA CYS A 312 -8.50 -11.62 14.40
C CYS A 312 -9.73 -10.70 14.30
N LEU A 313 -9.49 -9.41 14.41
CA LEU A 313 -10.48 -8.37 14.17
C LEU A 313 -10.21 -7.74 12.80
N CYS A 314 -11.21 -7.78 11.93
CA CYS A 314 -11.12 -7.17 10.62
C CYS A 314 -11.70 -5.75 10.71
N ALA A 315 -10.84 -4.74 10.73
CA ALA A 315 -11.24 -3.33 10.84
C ALA A 315 -11.54 -2.75 9.45
N MET A 316 -12.75 -2.27 9.25
CA MET A 316 -13.17 -1.65 8.00
C MET A 316 -12.76 -0.19 8.00
N LEU A 317 -12.04 0.19 6.95
CA LEU A 317 -11.58 1.55 6.72
C LEU A 317 -12.60 2.27 5.83
N SER A 318 -12.77 3.58 6.04
CA SER A 318 -13.51 4.49 5.15
C SER A 318 -12.70 4.76 3.88
N VAL A 319 -12.30 3.69 3.19
CA VAL A 319 -11.41 3.69 2.04
C VAL A 319 -11.98 2.77 0.98
N ILE A 320 -11.90 3.19 -0.27
CA ILE A 320 -12.19 2.37 -1.46
C ILE A 320 -10.93 2.22 -2.31
N SER A 321 -10.92 1.25 -3.21
CA SER A 321 -9.89 1.12 -4.24
C SER A 321 -10.50 1.47 -5.60
N THR A 322 -9.84 2.33 -6.38
CA THR A 322 -10.23 2.61 -7.76
C THR A 322 -9.95 1.45 -8.72
N GLU A 323 -9.19 0.45 -8.26
CA GLU A 323 -8.94 -0.81 -9.00
C GLU A 323 -10.03 -1.86 -8.75
N ASP A 324 -10.98 -1.62 -7.84
CA ASP A 324 -12.04 -2.58 -7.57
C ASP A 324 -12.95 -2.71 -8.80
N ALA A 325 -13.05 -3.94 -9.31
CA ALA A 325 -13.75 -4.27 -10.54
C ALA A 325 -15.28 -4.16 -10.41
N ASP A 326 -15.81 -4.06 -9.18
CA ASP A 326 -17.25 -3.98 -8.90
C ASP A 326 -17.63 -2.67 -8.17
N PRO A 327 -17.73 -1.54 -8.90
CA PRO A 327 -18.08 -0.25 -8.32
C PRO A 327 -19.51 -0.19 -7.77
N GLU A 328 -20.40 -1.10 -8.15
CA GLU A 328 -21.80 -1.12 -7.69
C GLU A 328 -21.94 -1.70 -6.28
N GLN A 329 -21.03 -2.58 -5.86
CA GLN A 329 -21.11 -3.25 -4.55
C GLN A 329 -20.71 -2.39 -3.34
N LYS A 330 -20.22 -1.16 -3.55
CA LYS A 330 -19.84 -0.23 -2.46
C LYS A 330 -18.96 -0.92 -1.41
N ARG A 331 -17.92 -1.62 -1.86
CA ARG A 331 -16.97 -2.32 -1.00
C ARG A 331 -16.05 -1.33 -0.30
N MET A 332 -15.69 -1.64 0.94
CA MET A 332 -14.74 -0.85 1.74
C MET A 332 -13.51 -1.69 2.02
N MET A 333 -12.35 -1.05 2.13
CA MET A 333 -11.11 -1.76 2.42
C MET A 333 -11.09 -2.20 3.88
N CYS A 334 -10.62 -3.41 4.11
CA CYS A 334 -10.53 -4.02 5.42
C CYS A 334 -9.07 -4.33 5.78
N LEU A 335 -8.72 -4.09 7.04
CA LEU A 335 -7.41 -4.36 7.61
C LEU A 335 -7.54 -5.44 8.69
N PRO A 336 -6.84 -6.59 8.56
CA PRO A 336 -6.82 -7.62 9.59
C PRO A 336 -5.92 -7.21 10.75
N LEU A 337 -6.43 -7.35 11.98
CA LEU A 337 -5.76 -6.97 13.22
C LEU A 337 -5.71 -8.14 14.20
N LEU A 338 -4.55 -8.30 14.85
CA LEU A 338 -4.35 -9.26 15.93
C LEU A 338 -4.51 -8.53 17.27
N GLU A 339 -5.32 -9.07 18.17
CA GLU A 339 -5.53 -8.53 19.52
C GLU A 339 -4.63 -9.26 20.53
N GLU A 340 -3.92 -8.49 21.33
CA GLU A 340 -3.13 -8.93 22.48
C GLU A 340 -3.32 -7.89 23.60
N ASP A 341 -3.83 -8.30 24.76
CA ASP A 341 -4.13 -7.42 25.90
C ASP A 341 -4.90 -6.15 25.54
N HIS A 342 -5.94 -6.28 24.70
CA HIS A 342 -6.78 -5.19 24.16
C HIS A 342 -6.06 -4.23 23.19
N ILE A 343 -4.79 -4.45 22.91
CA ILE A 343 -4.01 -3.72 21.91
C ILE A 343 -4.01 -4.52 20.61
N HIS A 344 -4.29 -3.83 19.52
CA HIS A 344 -4.43 -4.39 18.20
C HIS A 344 -3.21 -4.05 17.36
N ARG A 345 -2.55 -5.07 16.80
CA ARG A 345 -1.44 -4.91 15.85
C ARG A 345 -1.85 -5.38 14.47
N ARG A 346 -1.17 -4.86 13.45
CA ARG A 346 -1.43 -5.27 12.07
C ARG A 346 -1.09 -6.75 11.89
N CYS A 347 -2.01 -7.50 11.29
CA CYS A 347 -1.72 -8.87 10.89
C CYS A 347 -0.83 -8.85 9.64
N PRO A 348 0.23 -9.68 9.58
CA PRO A 348 1.03 -9.83 8.37
C PRO A 348 0.21 -10.32 7.17
N LEU A 349 -0.93 -10.99 7.41
CA LEU A 349 -1.66 -11.75 6.41
C LEU A 349 -3.19 -11.61 6.57
N PRO A 350 -3.93 -11.32 5.49
CA PRO A 350 -3.46 -10.87 4.18
C PRO A 350 -2.65 -9.58 4.28
N GLY A 351 -1.57 -9.49 3.49
CA GLY A 351 -0.59 -8.40 3.63
C GLY A 351 -1.11 -7.05 3.15
N ARG A 352 -1.97 -7.03 2.12
CA ARG A 352 -2.62 -5.83 1.58
C ARG A 352 -4.04 -5.71 2.18
N PRO A 353 -4.54 -4.50 2.45
CA PRO A 353 -5.95 -4.30 2.73
C PRO A 353 -6.80 -4.87 1.60
N PHE A 354 -7.90 -5.52 1.96
CA PHE A 354 -8.72 -6.25 1.01
C PHE A 354 -10.14 -5.69 0.98
N PRO A 355 -10.81 -5.67 -0.19
CA PRO A 355 -12.17 -5.18 -0.29
C PRO A 355 -13.12 -6.13 0.42
N ILE A 356 -14.06 -5.56 1.18
CA ILE A 356 -15.18 -6.28 1.78
C ILE A 356 -16.48 -5.50 1.49
N HIS A 357 -17.57 -6.20 1.20
CA HIS A 357 -18.89 -5.58 1.09
C HIS A 357 -19.30 -4.85 2.38
N ARG A 358 -19.68 -3.57 2.28
CA ARG A 358 -20.05 -2.68 3.42
C ARG A 358 -21.17 -3.16 4.35
N LEU A 359 -21.87 -4.24 3.99
CA LEU A 359 -23.00 -4.77 4.77
C LEU A 359 -22.56 -5.84 5.76
N MET A 360 -21.28 -6.22 5.76
CA MET A 360 -20.73 -7.24 6.65
C MET A 360 -20.34 -6.67 8.03
N ILE A 361 -20.63 -5.39 8.30
CA ILE A 361 -20.34 -4.72 9.57
C ILE A 361 -21.04 -5.47 10.71
N CYS A 362 -20.27 -5.97 11.67
CA CYS A 362 -20.80 -6.61 12.89
C CYS A 362 -21.12 -5.58 13.98
N GLY A 363 -20.47 -4.42 13.94
CA GLY A 363 -20.65 -3.30 14.85
C GLY A 363 -19.47 -2.34 14.77
N VAL A 364 -19.57 -1.23 15.49
CA VAL A 364 -18.48 -0.26 15.63
C VAL A 364 -17.82 -0.42 16.99
N LYS A 365 -16.51 -0.63 17.00
CA LYS A 365 -15.71 -0.77 18.22
C LYS A 365 -14.68 0.34 18.33
N GLU A 366 -14.47 0.80 19.56
CA GLU A 366 -13.25 1.52 19.91
C GLU A 366 -12.12 0.49 20.07
N ILE A 367 -11.03 0.70 19.37
CA ILE A 367 -9.85 -0.18 19.37
C ILE A 367 -8.58 0.65 19.58
N TYR A 368 -7.58 0.04 20.19
CA TYR A 368 -6.27 0.64 20.39
C TYR A 368 -5.29 -0.01 19.43
N LEU A 369 -4.78 0.74 18.47
CA LEU A 369 -3.81 0.26 17.49
C LEU A 369 -2.38 0.52 17.97
N LEU A 370 -1.52 -0.49 17.91
CA LEU A 370 -0.11 -0.35 18.23
C LEU A 370 0.57 0.54 17.16
N SER A 371 1.00 1.74 17.53
CA SER A 371 1.67 2.69 16.62
C SER A 371 3.20 2.69 16.76
N LYS A 372 3.74 2.11 17.84
CA LYS A 372 5.18 2.06 18.14
C LYS A 372 5.65 0.62 18.30
N VAL A 373 6.87 0.35 17.84
CA VAL A 373 7.50 -0.97 18.04
C VAL A 373 8.12 -1.01 19.45
N PRO A 374 7.69 -1.93 20.34
CA PRO A 374 8.28 -2.09 21.67
C PRO A 374 9.77 -2.45 21.60
N ARG A 375 10.58 -2.07 22.59
CA ARG A 375 12.03 -2.36 22.61
C ARG A 375 12.38 -3.79 23.04
N ASN A 376 11.50 -4.45 23.79
CA ASN A 376 11.66 -5.85 24.22
C ASN A 376 10.67 -6.72 23.46
N THR A 377 11.12 -7.31 22.36
CA THR A 377 10.31 -8.18 21.48
C THR A 377 10.79 -9.63 21.48
N ALA A 378 11.77 -9.98 22.32
CA ALA A 378 12.34 -11.33 22.38
C ALA A 378 11.29 -12.43 22.65
N ASP A 379 10.19 -12.07 23.32
CA ASP A 379 9.09 -12.99 23.66
C ASP A 379 7.83 -12.79 22.80
N LEU A 380 7.79 -11.77 21.93
CA LEU A 380 6.65 -11.48 21.05
C LEU A 380 6.99 -11.95 19.62
N MET A 381 6.90 -13.26 19.40
CA MET A 381 7.25 -13.89 18.13
C MET A 381 6.37 -13.39 16.96
N PRO A 382 6.98 -12.93 15.84
CA PRO A 382 6.26 -12.59 14.63
C PRO A 382 6.27 -13.79 13.67
N LEU A 383 5.45 -14.81 13.94
CA LEU A 383 5.15 -15.86 12.96
C LEU A 383 3.67 -16.32 13.10
N PRO A 384 2.95 -16.62 12.01
CA PRO A 384 1.69 -17.35 12.10
C PRO A 384 1.95 -18.83 12.47
N TYR A 385 1.16 -19.42 13.40
CA TYR A 385 1.16 -20.88 13.65
C TYR A 385 0.41 -21.55 12.50
N ARG A 386 0.84 -22.76 12.13
CA ARG A 386 -0.03 -23.71 11.44
C ARG A 386 -0.84 -24.47 12.46
N HIS A 387 -2.06 -24.04 12.76
CA HIS A 387 -2.96 -24.84 13.60
C HIS A 387 -3.75 -25.82 12.75
N PHE A 388 -3.69 -27.10 13.10
CA PHE A 388 -4.62 -28.12 12.63
C PHE A 388 -5.83 -28.10 13.58
N PHE A 389 -7.04 -27.89 13.06
CA PHE A 389 -8.23 -27.89 13.90
C PHE A 389 -8.62 -29.31 14.30
N GLU A 390 -9.01 -29.50 15.56
CA GLU A 390 -9.62 -30.73 16.09
C GLU A 390 -11.16 -30.79 15.88
N TYR A 391 -11.74 -29.81 15.18
CA TYR A 391 -13.13 -29.86 14.69
C TYR A 391 -13.11 -29.64 13.17
N GLY A 392 -13.70 -30.58 12.43
CA GLY A 392 -13.55 -30.69 10.98
C GLY A 392 -14.38 -29.68 10.20
N PHE A 393 -13.71 -28.79 9.48
CA PHE A 393 -14.23 -28.31 8.20
C PHE A 393 -13.79 -29.32 7.15
N TYR A 394 -14.74 -29.96 6.47
CA TYR A 394 -14.40 -30.84 5.36
C TYR A 394 -14.21 -30.01 4.10
N ILE A 395 -12.99 -29.51 3.90
CA ILE A 395 -12.61 -28.83 2.67
C ILE A 395 -12.24 -29.92 1.66
N ASN A 396 -13.24 -30.39 0.91
CA ASN A 396 -12.98 -31.31 -0.19
C ASN A 396 -12.41 -30.52 -1.38
N LEU A 397 -11.09 -30.65 -1.59
CA LEU A 397 -10.37 -29.96 -2.64
C LEU A 397 -10.19 -30.91 -3.81
N ILE A 398 -11.09 -30.80 -4.79
CA ILE A 398 -11.01 -31.58 -6.01
C ILE A 398 -10.11 -30.83 -6.99
N ASP A 399 -8.85 -31.27 -7.11
CA ASP A 399 -8.00 -30.93 -8.25
C ASP A 399 -8.28 -31.91 -9.40
N GLU A 400 -9.28 -31.61 -10.21
CA GLU A 400 -9.38 -32.20 -11.54
C GLU A 400 -8.54 -31.35 -12.50
N SER A 401 -7.22 -31.45 -12.39
CA SER A 401 -6.38 -31.21 -13.57
C SER A 401 -6.81 -32.26 -14.60
N PHE A 402 -7.53 -31.82 -15.64
CA PHE A 402 -8.10 -32.67 -16.70
C PHE A 402 -7.01 -33.27 -17.61
N SER A 403 -6.00 -33.91 -17.02
CA SER A 403 -5.07 -34.80 -17.69
C SER A 403 -5.51 -36.23 -17.40
N THR A 404 -5.76 -37.03 -18.44
CA THR A 404 -6.07 -38.47 -18.34
C THR A 404 -4.89 -39.33 -17.85
N SER A 405 -3.96 -38.73 -17.09
CA SER A 405 -2.80 -39.39 -16.50
C SER A 405 -2.88 -39.28 -14.99
N THR A 406 -2.78 -40.41 -14.31
CA THR A 406 -2.90 -40.72 -12.87
C THR A 406 -2.01 -39.94 -11.89
N ASN A 407 -1.41 -38.80 -12.26
CA ASN A 407 -0.68 -37.94 -11.34
C ASN A 407 -1.58 -36.79 -10.86
N HIS A 408 -2.45 -37.09 -9.87
CA HIS A 408 -3.18 -36.08 -9.11
C HIS A 408 -2.19 -35.32 -8.23
N GLN A 409 -1.83 -34.08 -8.57
CA GLN A 409 -1.09 -33.22 -7.66
C GLN A 409 -2.08 -32.47 -6.75
N MET A 410 -2.48 -33.13 -5.66
CA MET A 410 -3.35 -32.56 -4.62
C MET A 410 -2.93 -31.15 -4.20
N VAL A 411 -3.90 -30.31 -3.82
CA VAL A 411 -3.67 -29.14 -2.97
C VAL A 411 -2.76 -29.56 -1.81
N THR A 412 -1.61 -28.90 -1.69
CA THR A 412 -0.52 -29.34 -0.84
C THR A 412 -0.73 -28.95 0.62
N SER A 413 -1.46 -27.86 0.90
CA SER A 413 -1.99 -27.54 2.23
C SER A 413 -3.11 -26.49 2.21
N VAL A 414 -4.03 -26.57 3.17
CA VAL A 414 -4.89 -25.44 3.57
C VAL A 414 -4.49 -25.03 4.97
N ASP A 415 -4.00 -23.81 5.10
CA ASP A 415 -3.65 -23.21 6.37
C ASP A 415 -4.78 -22.24 6.75
N CYS A 416 -5.45 -22.46 7.87
CA CYS A 416 -6.17 -21.34 8.49
C CYS A 416 -5.13 -20.38 9.06
N LEU A 417 -5.27 -19.09 8.79
CA LEU A 417 -4.38 -18.10 9.36
C LEU A 417 -4.70 -17.97 10.86
N VAL A 418 -3.95 -18.70 11.68
CA VAL A 418 -4.06 -18.71 13.15
C VAL A 418 -2.75 -18.16 13.73
N PRO A 419 -2.75 -17.05 14.48
CA PRO A 419 -1.56 -16.58 15.20
C PRO A 419 -1.15 -17.50 16.36
N GLN A 420 0.15 -17.60 16.69
CA GLN A 420 0.77 -18.61 17.59
C GLN A 420 0.40 -18.59 19.09
N TYR A 421 -0.26 -17.59 19.66
CA TYR A 421 -0.19 -17.36 21.11
C TYR A 421 -1.20 -18.14 21.99
N MET A 422 -1.70 -19.30 21.55
CA MET A 422 -2.48 -20.21 22.42
C MET A 422 -1.63 -21.16 23.29
N GLN A 423 -0.38 -20.80 23.58
CA GLN A 423 0.38 -21.46 24.64
C GLN A 423 0.95 -20.41 25.58
N THR A 424 0.18 -20.08 26.62
CA THR A 424 0.74 -19.43 27.80
C THR A 424 1.76 -20.39 28.43
N THR A 425 2.95 -19.89 28.78
CA THR A 425 3.99 -20.61 29.54
C THR A 425 3.52 -21.10 30.92
N PHE A 426 2.32 -20.71 31.36
CA PHE A 426 1.73 -21.08 32.65
C PHE A 426 0.54 -22.05 32.59
N SER A 427 0.16 -22.57 31.43
CA SER A 427 -0.91 -23.57 31.36
C SER A 427 -0.34 -24.98 31.27
N HIS A 428 -0.12 -25.62 32.43
CA HIS A 428 -0.11 -27.09 32.57
C HIS A 428 -1.52 -27.67 32.33
N VAL A 429 -2.15 -27.33 31.20
CA VAL A 429 -3.42 -27.91 30.78
C VAL A 429 -3.16 -28.62 29.46
N SER A 430 -2.88 -29.91 29.57
CA SER A 430 -2.93 -30.89 28.50
C SER A 430 -4.37 -31.05 28.01
N ARG A 431 -4.89 -30.06 27.25
CA ARG A 431 -6.02 -30.16 26.30
C ARG A 431 -6.36 -28.78 25.68
N PRO A 432 -6.53 -28.68 24.35
CA PRO A 432 -6.88 -27.42 23.69
C PRO A 432 -8.34 -27.08 24.01
N THR A 433 -8.57 -26.06 24.85
CA THR A 433 -9.93 -25.69 25.30
C THR A 433 -10.44 -24.36 24.70
N TYR A 434 -9.75 -23.77 23.72
CA TYR A 434 -10.19 -22.50 23.13
C TYR A 434 -10.07 -22.47 21.59
N SER A 435 -10.84 -23.28 20.88
CA SER A 435 -11.07 -23.10 19.43
C SER A 435 -12.56 -23.13 19.04
N THR A 436 -13.43 -23.57 19.94
CA THR A 436 -14.86 -23.78 19.72
C THR A 436 -15.73 -22.56 19.97
N VAL A 437 -15.30 -21.61 20.82
CA VAL A 437 -16.16 -20.51 21.30
C VAL A 437 -16.33 -19.40 20.24
N GLY A 438 -15.27 -19.07 19.48
CA GLY A 438 -15.32 -17.96 18.51
C GLY A 438 -16.25 -18.22 17.32
N PHE A 439 -16.22 -19.41 16.73
CA PHE A 439 -17.06 -19.74 15.57
C PHE A 439 -18.49 -20.09 15.94
N ARG A 440 -18.72 -20.76 17.09
CA ARG A 440 -20.07 -20.88 17.65
C ARG A 440 -20.66 -19.51 17.92
N SER A 441 -19.88 -18.55 18.43
CA SER A 441 -20.36 -17.17 18.64
C SER A 441 -20.72 -16.48 17.32
N ALA A 442 -19.90 -16.60 16.27
CA ALA A 442 -20.18 -16.03 14.94
C ALA A 442 -21.47 -16.61 14.31
N LEU A 443 -21.67 -17.93 14.41
CA LEU A 443 -22.87 -18.61 13.91
C LEU A 443 -24.11 -18.37 14.78
N THR A 444 -23.95 -18.20 16.09
CA THR A 444 -25.08 -17.91 17.01
C THR A 444 -25.53 -16.46 16.98
N HIS A 445 -24.65 -15.52 16.64
CA HIS A 445 -24.96 -14.09 16.53
C HIS A 445 -25.22 -13.64 15.08
N GLY A 446 -25.12 -14.56 14.10
CA GLY A 446 -25.49 -14.31 12.70
C GLY A 446 -24.45 -13.57 11.85
N PHE A 447 -23.27 -13.29 12.39
CA PHE A 447 -22.22 -12.52 11.70
C PHE A 447 -20.81 -12.95 12.13
N GLY A 448 -19.94 -13.25 11.16
CA GLY A 448 -18.51 -13.49 11.37
C GLY A 448 -17.81 -14.14 10.18
N GLY A 449 -16.48 -14.23 10.20
CA GLY A 449 -15.71 -14.78 9.08
C GLY A 449 -14.44 -15.56 9.42
N LEU A 450 -13.86 -16.16 8.40
CA LEU A 450 -12.70 -17.04 8.43
C LEU A 450 -11.80 -16.67 7.26
N ILE A 451 -10.54 -16.34 7.55
CA ILE A 451 -9.54 -16.16 6.50
C ILE A 451 -8.75 -17.46 6.35
N LEU A 452 -8.87 -18.07 5.18
CA LEU A 452 -8.15 -19.27 4.78
C LEU A 452 -7.01 -18.89 3.85
N ARG A 453 -5.85 -19.52 4.04
CA ARG A 453 -4.77 -19.55 3.06
C ARG A 453 -4.75 -20.93 2.41
N ILE A 454 -4.88 -20.98 1.11
CA ILE A 454 -4.82 -22.22 0.35
C ILE A 454 -3.52 -22.23 -0.46
N LYS A 455 -2.73 -23.30 -0.29
CA LYS A 455 -1.55 -23.59 -1.11
C LYS A 455 -1.89 -24.70 -2.10
N HIS A 456 -1.93 -24.36 -3.37
CA HIS A 456 -2.25 -25.32 -4.42
C HIS A 456 -1.21 -25.21 -5.53
N LEU A 457 -0.46 -26.31 -5.72
CA LEU A 457 0.74 -26.36 -6.56
C LEU A 457 1.77 -25.32 -6.10
N ASP A 458 2.33 -24.52 -7.02
CA ASP A 458 3.32 -23.47 -6.71
C ASP A 458 2.68 -22.14 -6.30
N GLU A 459 1.35 -22.11 -6.11
CA GLU A 459 0.62 -20.88 -5.82
C GLU A 459 -0.02 -20.89 -4.43
N THR A 460 -0.07 -19.72 -3.81
CA THR A 460 -0.73 -19.49 -2.51
C THR A 460 -1.72 -18.35 -2.66
N PHE A 461 -2.98 -18.58 -2.30
CA PHE A 461 -4.03 -17.56 -2.30
C PHE A 461 -4.76 -17.53 -0.96
N SER A 462 -5.36 -16.37 -0.63
CA SER A 462 -6.13 -16.20 0.60
C SER A 462 -7.60 -15.96 0.27
N ILE A 463 -8.50 -16.52 1.06
CA ILE A 463 -9.95 -16.43 0.90
C ILE A 463 -10.55 -15.96 2.21
N PHE A 464 -11.51 -15.04 2.13
CA PHE A 464 -12.39 -14.71 3.23
C PHE A 464 -13.74 -15.40 3.05
N LEU A 465 -14.05 -16.30 3.98
CA LEU A 465 -15.36 -16.90 4.13
C LEU A 465 -16.09 -16.16 5.23
N SER A 466 -17.32 -15.75 4.99
CA SER A 466 -18.10 -15.03 5.98
C SER A 466 -19.54 -15.49 6.00
N VAL A 467 -20.20 -15.28 7.13
CA VAL A 467 -21.64 -15.43 7.29
C VAL A 467 -22.20 -14.06 7.61
N SER A 468 -23.27 -13.70 6.92
CA SER A 468 -24.03 -12.47 7.13
C SER A 468 -25.51 -12.79 7.27
N GLN A 469 -26.20 -12.19 8.23
CA GLN A 469 -27.66 -12.32 8.34
C GLN A 469 -28.36 -11.17 7.63
N ARG A 470 -29.22 -11.47 6.64
CA ARG A 470 -30.00 -10.48 5.90
C ARG A 470 -31.49 -10.83 5.99
N LYS A 471 -32.29 -9.93 6.57
CA LYS A 471 -33.74 -10.12 6.77
C LYS A 471 -34.09 -11.44 7.49
N GLY A 472 -33.27 -11.84 8.47
CA GLY A 472 -33.44 -13.10 9.21
C GLY A 472 -32.82 -14.34 8.55
N VAL A 473 -32.40 -14.26 7.28
CA VAL A 473 -31.77 -15.38 6.54
C VAL A 473 -30.25 -15.28 6.64
N LEU A 474 -29.59 -16.37 7.04
CA LEU A 474 -28.13 -16.48 7.02
C LEU A 474 -27.66 -16.69 5.58
N LYS A 475 -26.71 -15.88 5.14
CA LYS A 475 -26.08 -15.93 3.83
C LYS A 475 -24.57 -15.99 3.98
N TRP A 476 -23.94 -17.02 3.41
CA TRP A 476 -22.50 -17.09 3.33
C TRP A 476 -21.96 -16.16 2.23
N ASN A 477 -20.72 -15.72 2.33
CA ASN A 477 -20.01 -15.05 1.25
C ASN A 477 -18.59 -15.62 1.21
N CYS A 478 -18.04 -15.71 0.00
CA CYS A 478 -16.70 -16.21 -0.26
C CYS A 478 -16.00 -15.20 -1.18
N GLU A 479 -14.91 -14.60 -0.71
CA GLU A 479 -14.16 -13.58 -1.46
C GLU A 479 -12.68 -13.98 -1.51
N VAL A 480 -12.08 -13.97 -2.70
CA VAL A 480 -10.63 -14.15 -2.87
C VAL A 480 -9.93 -12.83 -2.57
N LEU A 481 -8.98 -12.84 -1.65
CA LEU A 481 -8.34 -11.64 -1.10
C LEU A 481 -7.07 -11.21 -1.84
N ASP A 482 -6.57 -12.04 -2.77
CA ASP A 482 -5.34 -11.75 -3.51
C ASP A 482 -5.67 -10.98 -4.81
N GLY A 483 -5.17 -9.75 -4.92
CA GLY A 483 -5.44 -8.83 -6.05
C GLY A 483 -4.94 -9.31 -7.41
N ARG A 484 -4.01 -10.28 -7.48
CA ARG A 484 -3.59 -10.89 -8.76
C ARG A 484 -4.74 -11.65 -9.45
N TYR A 485 -5.78 -11.96 -8.68
CA TYR A 485 -6.84 -12.86 -9.07
C TYR A 485 -8.15 -12.12 -9.45
N THR A 486 -8.19 -10.79 -9.44
CA THR A 486 -9.38 -10.01 -9.84
C THR A 486 -9.56 -9.96 -11.36
N GLY A 487 -10.72 -10.38 -11.86
CA GLY A 487 -11.15 -10.10 -13.22
C GLY A 487 -11.79 -11.30 -13.93
N HIS A 488 -13.10 -11.47 -13.76
CA HIS A 488 -14.02 -12.04 -14.74
C HIS A 488 -15.46 -11.63 -14.37
N ASP A 489 -16.33 -11.51 -15.36
CA ASP A 489 -17.72 -11.08 -15.23
C ASP A 489 -18.56 -12.16 -14.50
N ILE A 490 -18.77 -11.94 -13.19
CA ILE A 490 -19.63 -12.77 -12.34
C ILE A 490 -21.07 -12.83 -12.90
N GLU A 491 -21.51 -11.80 -13.62
CA GLU A 491 -22.86 -11.68 -14.13
C GLU A 491 -23.08 -12.54 -15.37
N ALA A 492 -22.09 -12.63 -16.27
CA ALA A 492 -22.11 -13.58 -17.39
C ALA A 492 -22.22 -15.05 -16.92
N TRP A 493 -21.50 -15.40 -15.84
CA TRP A 493 -21.56 -16.73 -15.22
C TRP A 493 -22.91 -17.00 -14.52
N ARG A 494 -23.44 -16.01 -13.78
CA ARG A 494 -24.78 -16.11 -13.15
C ARG A 494 -25.88 -16.36 -14.19
N GLN A 495 -25.79 -15.73 -15.36
CA GLN A 495 -26.77 -15.92 -16.43
C GLN A 495 -26.64 -17.29 -17.09
N GLU A 496 -25.42 -17.82 -17.27
CA GLU A 496 -25.18 -19.15 -17.88
C GLU A 496 -25.69 -20.32 -17.01
N PHE A 497 -25.68 -20.15 -15.68
CA PHE A 497 -26.05 -21.20 -14.71
C PHE A 497 -27.31 -20.90 -13.90
N LYS A 498 -28.06 -19.86 -14.26
CA LYS A 498 -29.26 -19.40 -13.57
C LYS A 498 -30.26 -20.52 -13.28
N GLY A 499 -30.50 -21.43 -14.23
CA GLY A 499 -31.42 -22.57 -14.05
C GLY A 499 -30.95 -23.65 -13.07
N GLN A 500 -29.63 -23.86 -12.90
CA GLN A 500 -29.08 -24.82 -11.93
C GLN A 500 -28.98 -24.20 -10.52
N MET A 501 -28.80 -22.88 -10.44
CA MET A 501 -28.73 -22.12 -9.19
C MET A 501 -30.12 -21.75 -8.63
N ASP A 502 -31.12 -21.52 -9.49
CA ASP A 502 -32.50 -21.17 -9.11
C ASP A 502 -33.39 -22.40 -8.82
N GLY A 503 -32.80 -23.60 -8.75
CA GLY A 503 -33.44 -24.75 -8.07
C GLY A 503 -34.12 -25.81 -8.94
N GLU A 504 -33.87 -25.90 -10.25
CA GLU A 504 -34.45 -27.01 -11.07
C GLU A 504 -33.56 -28.27 -11.16
N GLY A 505 -32.34 -28.25 -10.61
CA GLY A 505 -31.41 -29.41 -10.65
C GLY A 505 -30.56 -29.64 -9.40
N ALA A 506 -30.74 -28.86 -8.34
CA ALA A 506 -30.02 -29.01 -7.07
C ALA A 506 -30.97 -29.46 -5.96
N ALA A 507 -30.50 -30.31 -5.04
CA ALA A 507 -31.25 -30.68 -3.85
C ALA A 507 -31.65 -29.39 -3.07
N PRO A 508 -32.88 -29.32 -2.52
CA PRO A 508 -33.52 -28.07 -2.08
C PRO A 508 -32.85 -27.28 -0.93
N ASN A 509 -31.65 -27.68 -0.47
CA ASN A 509 -30.97 -27.14 0.71
C ASN A 509 -29.53 -26.63 0.45
N CYS A 510 -29.12 -26.38 -0.80
CA CYS A 510 -27.76 -25.93 -1.13
C CYS A 510 -27.71 -24.46 -1.58
N ASN A 511 -26.89 -23.62 -0.94
CA ASN A 511 -26.57 -22.26 -1.41
C ASN A 511 -25.17 -22.21 -2.04
N PHE A 512 -25.01 -21.42 -3.11
CA PHE A 512 -23.75 -21.32 -3.88
C PHE A 512 -23.09 -19.94 -3.74
N HIS A 513 -21.77 -19.93 -3.54
CA HIS A 513 -20.95 -18.73 -3.45
C HIS A 513 -19.66 -18.92 -4.25
N THR A 514 -19.38 -18.06 -5.24
CA THR A 514 -18.22 -18.22 -6.13
C THR A 514 -17.26 -17.04 -6.06
N ALA A 515 -15.96 -17.34 -6.17
CA ALA A 515 -14.91 -16.35 -6.38
C ALA A 515 -13.95 -16.86 -7.47
N MET A 516 -13.56 -15.99 -8.41
CA MET A 516 -12.70 -16.35 -9.53
C MET A 516 -11.28 -15.81 -9.35
N GLY A 517 -10.30 -16.54 -9.87
CA GLY A 517 -8.93 -16.07 -9.97
C GLY A 517 -8.40 -15.90 -11.39
N SER A 518 -7.64 -14.82 -11.63
CA SER A 518 -7.12 -14.40 -12.94
C SER A 518 -5.66 -14.79 -13.26
N LYS A 519 -5.44 -15.01 -14.57
CA LYS A 519 -4.23 -15.19 -15.41
C LYS A 519 -3.50 -16.55 -15.47
N ARG A 520 -3.39 -17.00 -16.73
CA ARG A 520 -2.71 -18.19 -17.32
C ARG A 520 -3.23 -19.59 -17.02
N ASN A 521 -4.14 -19.78 -16.06
CA ASN A 521 -4.97 -20.98 -15.93
C ASN A 521 -6.16 -20.63 -15.03
N SER A 522 -7.34 -20.41 -15.60
CA SER A 522 -8.50 -19.89 -14.84
C SER A 522 -8.87 -20.87 -13.74
N ARG A 523 -8.80 -20.46 -12.47
CA ARG A 523 -9.20 -21.29 -11.33
C ARG A 523 -10.51 -20.81 -10.73
N ILE A 524 -11.47 -21.72 -10.57
CA ILE A 524 -12.79 -21.43 -9.99
C ILE A 524 -12.78 -21.86 -8.53
N LEU A 525 -13.14 -20.95 -7.62
CA LEU A 525 -13.49 -21.28 -6.25
C LEU A 525 -15.00 -21.34 -6.10
N VAL A 526 -15.55 -22.52 -5.78
CA VAL A 526 -16.97 -22.70 -5.44
C VAL A 526 -17.07 -23.05 -3.96
N ALA A 527 -17.79 -22.22 -3.19
CA ALA A 527 -18.20 -22.48 -1.81
C ALA A 527 -19.67 -22.92 -1.78
N LEU A 528 -19.94 -24.15 -1.32
CA LEU A 528 -21.29 -24.71 -1.21
C LEU A 528 -21.71 -24.85 0.24
N ASP A 529 -22.80 -24.22 0.65
CA ASP A 529 -23.38 -24.33 2.00
C ASP A 529 -24.49 -25.39 1.98
N ARG A 530 -24.29 -26.51 2.69
CA ARG A 530 -25.27 -27.58 2.87
C ARG A 530 -25.45 -27.89 4.35
N GLU A 531 -26.70 -27.96 4.81
CA GLU A 531 -27.03 -28.41 6.16
C GLU A 531 -27.36 -29.90 6.15
N ILE A 532 -26.48 -30.70 6.77
CA ILE A 532 -26.64 -32.14 6.96
C ILE A 532 -27.19 -32.36 8.37
N ARG A 533 -28.28 -33.11 8.49
CA ARG A 533 -28.87 -33.44 9.80
C ARG A 533 -28.64 -34.91 10.10
N ASP A 534 -28.28 -35.21 11.34
CA ASP A 534 -28.19 -36.59 11.80
C ASP A 534 -29.56 -37.16 12.19
N GLU A 535 -29.59 -38.45 12.52
CA GLU A 535 -30.80 -39.17 12.94
C GLU A 535 -31.42 -38.61 14.24
N ALA A 536 -30.64 -37.88 15.05
CA ALA A 536 -31.08 -37.20 16.26
C ALA A 536 -31.49 -35.72 16.02
N GLY A 537 -31.51 -35.26 14.76
CA GLY A 537 -31.90 -33.90 14.37
C GLY A 537 -30.82 -32.83 14.58
N ARG A 538 -29.59 -33.21 14.96
CA ARG A 538 -28.43 -32.33 15.07
C ARG A 538 -27.98 -31.91 13.67
N ALA A 539 -27.88 -30.60 13.44
CA ALA A 539 -27.49 -30.04 12.16
C ALA A 539 -25.98 -29.73 12.12
N LEU A 540 -25.30 -30.24 11.09
CA LEU A 540 -23.94 -29.90 10.68
C LEU A 540 -24.04 -29.10 9.38
N ARG A 541 -23.51 -27.88 9.35
CA ARG A 541 -23.35 -27.15 8.10
C ARG A 541 -21.97 -27.44 7.51
N VAL A 542 -21.94 -27.89 6.27
CA VAL A 542 -20.73 -28.20 5.52
C VAL A 542 -20.54 -27.16 4.43
N VAL A 543 -19.34 -26.58 4.38
CA VAL A 543 -18.91 -25.67 3.33
C VAL A 543 -17.86 -26.35 2.46
N TYR A 544 -18.21 -26.73 1.23
CA TYR A 544 -17.26 -27.31 0.29
C TYR A 544 -16.57 -26.22 -0.49
N LEU A 545 -15.23 -26.22 -0.54
CA LEU A 545 -14.42 -25.28 -1.31
C LEU A 545 -13.73 -26.02 -2.44
N VAL A 546 -14.19 -25.82 -3.67
CA VAL A 546 -13.61 -26.45 -4.86
C VAL A 546 -12.65 -25.49 -5.51
N VAL A 547 -11.42 -25.89 -5.79
CA VAL A 547 -10.45 -25.10 -6.56
C VAL A 547 -10.13 -25.86 -7.84
N ALA A 548 -10.76 -25.50 -8.95
CA ALA A 548 -10.60 -26.23 -10.22
C ALA A 548 -9.76 -25.45 -11.23
N LYS A 549 -8.81 -26.08 -11.92
CA LYS A 549 -8.02 -25.49 -13.01
C LYS A 549 -8.70 -25.68 -14.37
N VAL A 550 -9.21 -24.61 -14.97
CA VAL A 550 -9.82 -24.61 -16.30
C VAL A 550 -8.73 -24.40 -17.35
N ASN A 551 -8.35 -25.48 -18.03
CA ASN A 551 -7.57 -25.39 -19.27
C ASN A 551 -8.54 -25.08 -20.43
N GLY A 552 -8.13 -24.25 -21.39
CA GLY A 552 -8.95 -23.61 -22.43
C GLY A 552 -9.73 -24.49 -23.42
N GLY A 553 -10.02 -25.75 -23.09
CA GLY A 553 -10.90 -26.65 -23.85
C GLY A 553 -12.00 -27.34 -23.03
N SER A 554 -11.98 -27.27 -21.69
CA SER A 554 -13.01 -27.88 -20.84
C SER A 554 -14.21 -26.93 -20.67
N ARG A 555 -15.44 -27.38 -20.97
CA ARG A 555 -16.65 -26.61 -20.63
C ARG A 555 -16.86 -26.67 -19.12
N MET A 556 -17.05 -25.52 -18.48
CA MET A 556 -17.28 -25.43 -17.03
C MET A 556 -18.48 -26.27 -16.55
N ARG A 557 -19.48 -26.48 -17.41
CA ARG A 557 -20.64 -27.36 -17.13
C ARG A 557 -20.23 -28.81 -16.85
N ASP A 558 -19.26 -29.35 -17.59
CA ASP A 558 -18.81 -30.74 -17.44
C ASP A 558 -18.05 -30.95 -16.12
N ILE A 559 -17.33 -29.92 -15.66
CA ILE A 559 -16.65 -29.88 -14.35
C ILE A 559 -17.71 -29.93 -13.24
N PHE A 560 -18.78 -29.14 -13.40
CA PHE A 560 -19.86 -29.04 -12.42
C PHE A 560 -20.69 -30.32 -12.31
N GLU A 561 -21.07 -30.94 -13.44
CA GLU A 561 -21.84 -32.20 -13.44
C GLU A 561 -21.04 -33.36 -12.83
N LYS A 562 -19.73 -33.45 -13.12
CA LYS A 562 -18.85 -34.45 -12.49
C LYS A 562 -18.66 -34.20 -11.00
N PHE A 563 -18.46 -32.95 -10.61
CA PHE A 563 -18.41 -32.56 -9.21
C PHE A 563 -19.69 -32.96 -8.49
N GLN A 564 -20.87 -32.64 -9.04
CA GLN A 564 -22.17 -33.02 -8.48
C GLN A 564 -22.29 -34.56 -8.34
N SER A 565 -21.84 -35.33 -9.34
CA SER A 565 -21.87 -36.80 -9.30
C SER A 565 -20.96 -37.43 -8.23
N SER A 566 -19.92 -36.72 -7.78
CA SER A 566 -19.03 -37.18 -6.70
C SER A 566 -19.71 -37.21 -5.33
N PHE A 567 -20.80 -36.44 -5.16
CA PHE A 567 -21.58 -36.38 -3.91
C PHE A 567 -22.61 -37.51 -3.76
N ASP A 568 -23.01 -38.20 -4.83
CA ASP A 568 -24.00 -39.28 -4.75
C ASP A 568 -23.41 -40.63 -4.28
N SER A 569 -22.15 -40.65 -3.83
CA SER A 569 -21.44 -41.87 -3.44
C SER A 569 -21.58 -42.22 -1.95
N GLN A 570 -21.39 -43.50 -1.60
CA GLN A 570 -21.39 -43.99 -0.21
C GLN A 570 -20.37 -43.31 0.72
N GLU A 571 -19.43 -42.50 0.20
CA GLU A 571 -18.46 -41.75 0.99
C GLU A 571 -19.09 -40.67 1.87
N GLU A 572 -20.22 -40.06 1.48
CA GLU A 572 -20.90 -39.03 2.32
C GLU A 572 -21.35 -39.60 3.67
N LYS A 573 -21.80 -40.86 3.71
CA LYS A 573 -22.18 -41.53 4.96
C LYS A 573 -20.99 -41.85 5.86
N ARG A 574 -19.81 -42.07 5.26
CA ARG A 574 -18.54 -42.28 5.99
C ARG A 574 -17.93 -40.99 6.51
N LEU A 575 -18.22 -39.86 5.86
CA LEU A 575 -17.68 -38.55 6.23
C LEU A 575 -18.40 -37.90 7.41
N PHE A 576 -19.65 -38.29 7.64
CA PHE A 576 -20.47 -37.84 8.76
C PHE A 576 -20.31 -38.70 10.01
N GLN A 577 -19.91 -39.98 9.85
CA GLN A 577 -19.50 -40.89 10.94
C GLN A 577 -18.09 -40.58 11.41
#